data_AF-M1B0E4-F1
#
_entry.id   AF-M1B0E4-F1
#
_cell.length_a   1.000
_cell.length_b   1.000
_cell.length_c   1.000
_cell.angle_alpha   90.00
_cell.angle_beta   90.00
_cell.angle_gamma   90.00
#
_symmetry.space_group_name_H-M   'P 1'
#
loop_
_entity.id
_entity.type
_entity.pdbx_description
1 polymer ?
#
loop_
_entity_poly.entity_id
_entity_poly.type
_entity_poly.pdbx_seq_one_letter_code
_entity_poly.pdbx_strand_id
1 'polypeptide(L)'
;MNKFYMWNVRVVKNPKYFNAKTKELLGNLAANAYKTSNLYATGEMEIEENKKLYGLVQCTRDLSNDDCKKCLDGIITEIPSCCDGKEGGRVVGGSCNFRYEIYPFVNIP
;
A
#
# COMPACT_ATOMS: atom_id res chain seq x y z
N MET A 1 19.00 6.18 -0.28
CA MET A 1 17.81 7.03 -0.03
C MET A 1 17.18 6.60 1.28
N ASN A 2 16.86 7.56 2.14
CA ASN A 2 16.18 7.26 3.41
C ASN A 2 14.72 6.91 3.13
N LYS A 3 14.25 5.82 3.72
CA LYS A 3 12.84 5.42 3.73
C LYS A 3 12.32 5.57 5.15
N PHE A 4 11.11 6.06 5.27
CA PHE A 4 10.43 6.18 6.55
C PHE A 4 9.33 5.13 6.65
N TYR A 5 9.27 4.48 7.81
CA TYR A 5 8.37 3.37 8.09
C TYR A 5 7.45 3.75 9.25
N MET A 6 6.17 3.48 9.11
CA MET A 6 5.21 3.57 10.22
C MET A 6 4.29 2.37 10.20
N TRP A 7 3.83 1.95 11.37
CA TRP A 7 2.87 0.87 11.47
C TRP A 7 1.93 1.05 12.66
N ASN A 8 0.77 0.44 12.55
CA ASN A 8 -0.14 0.28 13.67
C ASN A 8 0.49 -0.65 14.71
N VAL A 9 0.36 -0.32 16.00
CA VAL A 9 0.89 -1.17 17.09
C VAL A 9 0.17 -2.51 17.20
N ARG A 10 -1.10 -2.56 16.77
CA ARG A 10 -1.94 -3.76 16.75
C ARG A 10 -1.53 -4.73 15.66
N VAL A 11 -1.76 -6.00 15.92
CA VAL A 11 -1.40 -7.13 15.05
C VAL A 11 -2.63 -7.90 14.64
N VAL A 12 -2.60 -8.46 13.43
CA VAL A 12 -3.66 -9.32 12.88
C VAL A 12 -3.51 -10.76 13.37
N LYS A 13 -4.61 -11.51 13.37
CA LYS A 13 -4.62 -12.91 13.83
C LYS A 13 -3.86 -13.86 12.89
N ASN A 14 -3.91 -13.61 11.57
CA ASN A 14 -3.26 -14.43 10.56
C ASN A 14 -2.33 -13.57 9.68
N PRO A 15 -1.09 -13.29 10.13
CA PRO A 15 -0.15 -12.43 9.42
C PRO A 15 0.14 -12.88 7.99
N LYS A 16 0.29 -14.19 7.76
CA LYS A 16 0.60 -14.73 6.43
C LYS A 16 -0.52 -14.43 5.42
N TYR A 17 -1.76 -14.71 5.81
CA TYR A 17 -2.93 -14.43 4.96
C TYR A 17 -3.10 -12.92 4.76
N PHE A 18 -3.04 -12.15 5.83
CA PHE A 18 -3.25 -10.70 5.78
C PHE A 18 -2.21 -10.02 4.91
N ASN A 19 -0.91 -10.31 5.08
CA ASN A 19 0.15 -9.73 4.26
C ASN A 19 0.01 -10.09 2.78
N ALA A 20 -0.46 -11.30 2.46
CA ALA A 20 -0.72 -11.69 1.08
C ALA A 20 -1.83 -10.82 0.47
N LYS A 21 -2.93 -10.61 1.21
CA LYS A 21 -4.01 -9.70 0.81
C LYS A 21 -3.58 -8.24 0.71
N THR A 22 -2.71 -7.78 1.60
CA THR A 22 -2.11 -6.45 1.53
C THR A 22 -1.26 -6.26 0.29
N LYS A 23 -0.40 -7.23 -0.03
CA LYS A 23 0.40 -7.20 -1.28
C LYS A 23 -0.47 -7.25 -2.52
N GLU A 24 -1.53 -8.06 -2.51
CA GLU A 24 -2.51 -8.16 -3.60
C GLU A 24 -3.19 -6.80 -3.85
N LEU A 25 -3.77 -6.20 -2.81
CA LEU A 25 -4.42 -4.90 -2.90
C LEU A 25 -3.45 -3.81 -3.39
N LEU A 26 -2.30 -3.65 -2.73
CA LEU A 26 -1.35 -2.59 -3.09
C LEU A 26 -0.75 -2.80 -4.48
N GLY A 27 -0.51 -4.05 -4.91
CA GLY A 27 -0.06 -4.37 -6.26
C GLY A 27 -1.10 -4.00 -7.32
N ASN A 28 -2.39 -4.28 -7.07
CA ASN A 28 -3.47 -3.86 -7.94
C ASN A 28 -3.59 -2.32 -8.03
N LEU A 29 -3.43 -1.63 -6.89
CA LEU A 29 -3.40 -0.18 -6.87
C LEU A 29 -2.20 0.38 -7.63
N ALA A 30 -1.01 -0.20 -7.47
CA ALA A 30 0.18 0.19 -8.23
C ALA A 30 -0.04 0.00 -9.74
N ALA A 31 -0.73 -1.07 -10.14
CA ALA A 31 -1.09 -1.34 -11.54
C ALA A 31 -2.10 -0.33 -12.14
N ASN A 32 -2.76 0.47 -11.30
CA ASN A 32 -3.72 1.49 -11.71
C ASN A 32 -3.15 2.91 -11.56
N ALA A 33 -2.31 3.15 -10.55
CA ALA A 33 -1.77 4.47 -10.25
C ALA A 33 -1.02 5.08 -11.43
N TYR A 34 -0.17 4.33 -12.12
CA TYR A 34 0.59 4.85 -13.27
C TYR A 34 -0.28 5.20 -14.48
N LYS A 35 -1.56 4.79 -14.49
CA LYS A 35 -2.51 5.12 -15.56
C LYS A 35 -3.24 6.44 -15.30
N THR A 36 -3.11 7.01 -14.10
CA THR A 36 -3.77 8.25 -13.72
C THR A 36 -2.81 9.44 -13.86
N SER A 37 -3.36 10.63 -14.16
CA SER A 37 -2.56 11.86 -14.32
C SER A 37 -1.85 12.31 -13.04
N ASN A 38 -2.28 11.80 -11.89
CA ASN A 38 -1.75 12.14 -10.58
C ASN A 38 -0.87 11.03 -9.99
N LEU A 39 -0.60 9.96 -10.74
CA LEU A 39 0.18 8.79 -10.31
C LEU A 39 -0.26 8.23 -8.95
N TYR A 40 -1.58 8.12 -8.80
CA TYR A 40 -2.26 7.86 -7.54
C TYR A 40 -3.37 6.83 -7.74
N ALA A 41 -3.56 5.95 -6.76
CA ALA A 41 -4.72 5.06 -6.70
C ALA A 41 -5.09 4.72 -5.25
N THR A 42 -6.39 4.55 -5.02
CA THR A 42 -6.97 4.04 -3.77
C THR A 42 -7.92 2.90 -4.05
N GLY A 43 -8.17 2.09 -3.03
CA GLY A 43 -9.16 1.02 -3.13
C GLY A 43 -9.29 0.26 -1.83
N GLU A 44 -10.18 -0.72 -1.86
CA GLU A 44 -10.45 -1.61 -0.75
C GLU A 44 -10.59 -3.06 -1.21
N MET A 45 -10.49 -3.98 -0.26
CA MET A 45 -10.71 -5.40 -0.45
C MET A 45 -11.35 -6.00 0.80
N GLU A 46 -12.35 -6.85 0.62
CA GLU A 46 -12.88 -7.66 1.72
C GLU A 46 -11.87 -8.76 2.10
N ILE A 47 -11.55 -8.86 3.39
CA ILE A 47 -10.54 -9.81 3.90
C ILE A 47 -11.14 -10.87 4.84
N GLU A 48 -12.21 -10.51 5.55
CA GLU A 48 -13.01 -11.35 6.43
C GLU A 48 -14.44 -10.78 6.43
N GLU A 49 -15.42 -11.54 6.93
CA GLU A 49 -16.80 -11.07 7.09
C GLU A 49 -16.82 -9.74 7.88
N ASN A 50 -17.42 -8.71 7.29
CA ASN A 50 -17.51 -7.35 7.85
C ASN A 50 -16.14 -6.67 8.11
N LYS A 51 -15.05 -7.13 7.49
CA LYS A 51 -13.75 -6.44 7.54
C LYS A 51 -13.19 -6.19 6.15
N LYS A 52 -12.80 -4.95 5.94
CA LYS A 52 -12.15 -4.49 4.73
C LYS A 52 -10.73 -4.00 5.01
N LEU A 53 -9.87 -4.25 4.06
CA LEU A 53 -8.55 -3.65 3.96
C LEU A 53 -8.62 -2.47 2.99
N TYR A 54 -8.09 -1.33 3.40
CA TYR A 54 -8.04 -0.11 2.61
C TYR A 54 -6.60 0.17 2.20
N GLY A 55 -6.40 0.66 0.98
CA GLY A 55 -5.08 0.91 0.42
C GLY A 55 -5.01 2.23 -0.33
N LEU A 56 -3.82 2.84 -0.28
CA LEU A 56 -3.41 3.98 -1.08
C LEU A 56 -1.99 3.75 -1.57
N VAL A 57 -1.75 4.11 -2.82
CA VAL A 57 -0.41 4.23 -3.40
C VAL A 57 -0.28 5.56 -4.14
N GLN A 58 0.92 6.14 -4.10
CA GLN A 58 1.18 7.39 -4.80
C GLN A 58 2.65 7.52 -5.18
N CYS A 59 2.91 8.04 -6.38
CA CYS A 59 4.23 8.50 -6.82
C CYS A 59 4.30 10.03 -6.86
N THR A 60 5.51 10.57 -6.83
CA THR A 60 5.77 11.96 -7.20
C THR A 60 5.57 12.15 -8.70
N ARG A 61 5.06 13.32 -9.09
CA ARG A 61 4.59 13.60 -10.47
C ARG A 61 5.72 13.81 -11.49
N ASP A 62 6.97 13.84 -11.04
CA ASP A 62 8.16 13.92 -11.87
C ASP A 62 8.59 12.56 -12.45
N LEU A 63 8.04 11.45 -11.95
CA LEU A 63 8.34 10.12 -12.48
C LEU A 63 7.59 9.83 -13.79
N SER A 64 8.24 9.03 -14.64
CA SER A 64 7.54 8.33 -15.73
C SER A 64 6.58 7.28 -15.16
N ASN A 65 5.61 6.83 -15.97
CA ASN A 65 4.67 5.78 -15.57
C ASN A 65 5.40 4.47 -15.17
N ASP A 66 6.44 4.10 -15.92
CA ASP A 66 7.23 2.89 -15.66
C ASP A 66 8.06 3.00 -14.38
N ASP A 67 8.66 4.17 -14.14
CA ASP A 67 9.43 4.42 -12.91
C ASP A 67 8.53 4.49 -11.69
N CYS A 68 7.33 5.03 -11.83
CA CYS A 68 6.31 5.00 -10.78
C CYS A 68 5.94 3.55 -10.43
N LYS A 69 5.65 2.71 -11.42
CA LYS A 69 5.34 1.29 -11.20
C LYS A 69 6.50 0.57 -10.49
N LYS A 70 7.73 0.74 -10.99
CA LYS A 70 8.93 0.12 -10.38
C LYS A 70 9.14 0.58 -8.94
N CYS A 71 8.94 1.87 -8.66
CA CYS A 71 9.06 2.41 -7.31
C CYS A 71 8.05 1.76 -6.37
N LEU A 72 6.77 1.73 -6.77
CA LEU A 72 5.69 1.15 -5.98
C LEU A 72 5.89 -0.34 -5.74
N ASP A 73 6.19 -1.11 -6.78
CA ASP A 73 6.49 -2.55 -6.65
C ASP A 73 7.64 -2.77 -5.67
N GLY A 74 8.70 -1.96 -5.78
CA GLY A 74 9.86 -1.98 -4.89
C GLY A 74 9.48 -1.79 -3.42
N ILE A 75 8.75 -0.73 -3.07
CA ILE A 75 8.39 -0.48 -1.67
C ILE A 75 7.40 -1.51 -1.13
N ILE A 76 6.49 -2.05 -1.95
CA ILE A 76 5.56 -3.12 -1.54
C ILE A 76 6.31 -4.39 -1.10
N THR A 77 7.50 -4.66 -1.68
CA THR A 77 8.30 -5.81 -1.24
C THR A 77 8.83 -5.70 0.19
N GLU A 78 8.81 -4.50 0.79
CA GLU A 78 9.31 -4.23 2.15
C GLU A 78 8.32 -4.57 3.25
N ILE A 79 7.09 -4.99 2.91
CA ILE A 79 6.06 -5.41 3.88
C ILE A 79 6.59 -6.36 4.98
N PRO A 80 7.34 -7.43 4.64
CA PRO A 80 7.87 -8.35 5.64
C PRO A 80 8.84 -7.71 6.65
N SER A 81 9.51 -6.61 6.29
CA SER A 81 10.45 -5.92 7.18
C SER A 81 9.86 -4.70 7.88
N CYS A 82 8.96 -3.94 7.22
CA CYS A 82 8.38 -2.73 7.81
C CYS A 82 7.26 -3.04 8.80
N CYS A 83 6.41 -4.00 8.46
CA CYS A 83 5.04 -3.98 8.95
C CYS A 83 4.35 -5.35 8.88
N ASP A 84 5.15 -6.42 9.03
CA ASP A 84 4.71 -7.81 9.09
C ASP A 84 3.58 -8.01 10.11
N GLY A 85 2.40 -8.44 9.62
CA GLY A 85 1.24 -8.72 10.45
C GLY A 85 0.64 -7.52 11.17
N LYS A 86 0.99 -6.28 10.80
CA LYS A 86 0.41 -5.07 11.39
C LYS A 86 -0.92 -4.72 10.73
N GLU A 87 -1.90 -4.29 11.53
CA GLU A 87 -3.23 -3.87 11.04
C GLU A 87 -3.17 -2.68 10.08
N GLY A 88 -2.10 -1.89 10.14
CA GLY A 88 -1.84 -0.78 9.24
C GLY A 88 -0.35 -0.54 9.09
N GLY A 89 0.05 -0.04 7.93
CA GLY A 89 1.46 0.14 7.59
C GLY A 89 1.68 1.19 6.51
N ARG A 90 2.83 1.85 6.58
CA ARG A 90 3.26 2.89 5.64
C ARG A 90 4.74 2.73 5.33
N VAL A 91 5.07 2.85 4.05
CA VAL A 91 6.43 3.08 3.57
C VAL A 91 6.40 4.38 2.78
N VAL A 92 7.24 5.33 3.18
CA VAL A 92 7.39 6.62 2.50
C VAL A 92 8.83 6.70 1.99
N GLY A 93 8.99 6.60 0.67
CA GLY A 93 10.23 6.89 -0.03
C GLY A 93 10.22 8.30 -0.61
N GLY A 94 11.34 8.70 -1.21
CA GLY A 94 11.46 10.02 -1.85
C GLY A 94 10.55 10.21 -3.07
N SER A 95 10.27 9.12 -3.81
CA SER A 95 9.55 9.19 -5.09
C SER A 95 8.21 8.44 -5.08
N CYS A 96 7.94 7.62 -4.07
CA CYS A 96 6.67 6.91 -3.95
C CYS A 96 6.38 6.49 -2.50
N ASN A 97 5.11 6.25 -2.22
CA ASN A 97 4.66 5.77 -0.92
C ASN A 97 3.44 4.84 -1.05
N PHE A 98 3.22 4.04 -0.02
CA PHE A 98 1.95 3.36 0.20
C PHE A 98 1.47 3.53 1.63
N ARG A 99 0.16 3.38 1.82
CA ARG A 99 -0.48 3.20 3.12
C ARG A 99 -1.56 2.15 3.03
N TYR A 100 -1.66 1.28 4.03
CA TYR A 100 -2.81 0.41 4.21
C TYR A 100 -3.32 0.48 5.66
N GLU A 101 -4.62 0.26 5.86
CA GLU A 101 -5.29 0.23 7.17
C GLU A 101 -6.53 -0.67 7.09
N ILE A 102 -7.04 -1.13 8.24
CA ILE A 102 -8.32 -1.85 8.37
C ILE A 102 -9.53 -0.94 8.64
N TYR A 103 -9.36 0.37 8.49
CA TYR A 103 -10.42 1.37 8.64
C TYR A 103 -10.36 2.34 7.45
N PRO A 104 -11.50 2.93 7.05
CA PRO A 104 -11.50 3.88 5.94
C PRO A 104 -10.68 5.12 6.29
N PHE A 105 -9.73 5.46 5.41
CA PHE A 105 -8.90 6.68 5.53
C PHE A 105 -8.77 7.44 4.20
N VAL A 106 -9.41 6.93 3.16
CA VAL A 106 -9.42 7.47 1.80
C VAL A 106 -10.83 7.42 1.25
N ASN A 107 -11.13 8.35 0.36
CA ASN A 107 -12.31 8.22 -0.50
C ASN A 107 -11.99 7.18 -1.58
N ILE A 108 -12.92 6.25 -1.77
CA ILE A 108 -12.83 5.21 -2.78
C ILE A 108 -13.71 5.67 -3.95
N PRO A 109 -13.17 5.77 -5.18
CA PRO A 109 -13.96 6.11 -6.37
C PRO A 109 -15.01 5.06 -6.70
#